data_AF-W2EN80-F1
#
_entry.id   AF-W2EN80-F1
#
_cell.length_a   1.000
_cell.length_b   1.000
_cell.length_c   1.000
_cell.angle_alpha   90.00
_cell.angle_beta   90.00
_cell.angle_gamma   90.00
#
_symmetry.space_group_name_H-M   'P 1'
#
loop_
_entity.id
_entity.type
_entity.pdbx_description
1 polymer ?
#
loop_
_entity_poly.entity_id
_entity_poly.type
_entity_poly.pdbx_seq_one_letter_code
_entity_poly.pdbx_strand_id
1 'polypeptide(L)'
;MNTGSDDGVDVSVIVPAYNCRAHLDRCLTSLLVQRVSKQIIIVDGGSPDGTRALLDLYAAHHPRLITVVREPHPSTPGAARNRGLDLATGRYAFFCDADDHLGHDALWRMVAAGDRNESDVVLGRVVGDPERVPASVYRESAERVPLRGSRVYDDLSCFKLFRRSTLLRHGIRFDEGLRLGADMAFAVHAYCHARIISVVADHDCYHVSRRRDGDALPGPPAGRDPLAWLRTVRVPIELMARHVPAGPLRDHLLLRHFRRDVFPQLGAPFLAAGEADREKIAVEVADICAQWLTAGVRDLLEAADRARAASLDDLGHLVRLARVGTATLRHRLTGLEWDGDRLTISGSVSLAGMRGEPGLVLRERTSREERTPPVTRVADLFSGTVEASALPPGVWDVHAAVDCEGARRLVPLGPARDASVAVPDPRFTGGVVVVPFLTRTGGHLGIDVGGHAVRVPGAVRLTATAWRGRRLRIEGEVRVGRAPAASAVRHLVWRERVSGEERREAVEVAGPQGFAAETGGFRPGTWDAYLELDVGGPPARFPVKVGGPDALDRPLRWWRGPVQWTARPYATAVNRRLSVSVRLATPLTVVRRTLRALRRG
;
A
#
# COMPACT_ATOMS: atom_id res chain seq x y z
N MET A 1 -31.63 29.59 -12.20
CA MET A 1 -31.19 30.95 -12.58
C MET A 1 -29.92 30.80 -13.39
N ASN A 2 -29.92 31.38 -14.58
CA ASN A 2 -28.85 31.35 -15.56
C ASN A 2 -27.62 32.10 -15.02
N THR A 3 -26.45 31.46 -15.01
CA THR A 3 -25.16 32.14 -14.92
C THR A 3 -24.30 31.56 -16.02
N GLY A 4 -23.92 32.43 -16.95
CA GLY A 4 -23.36 32.09 -18.26
C GLY A 4 -22.12 31.21 -18.22
N SER A 5 -21.96 30.49 -19.33
CA SER A 5 -20.70 30.01 -19.88
C SER A 5 -19.56 31.02 -19.64
N ASP A 6 -18.63 30.66 -18.77
CA ASP A 6 -17.27 31.17 -18.86
C ASP A 6 -16.51 30.17 -19.74
N ASP A 7 -16.25 30.54 -20.99
CA ASP A 7 -15.46 29.78 -21.98
C ASP A 7 -13.97 29.73 -21.57
N GLY A 8 -13.69 29.32 -20.34
CA GLY A 8 -12.35 29.21 -19.78
C GLY A 8 -11.64 27.94 -20.23
N VAL A 9 -10.34 28.03 -20.47
CA VAL A 9 -9.48 26.85 -20.66
C VAL A 9 -9.27 26.18 -19.29
N ASP A 10 -9.56 24.88 -19.17
CA ASP A 10 -9.29 24.14 -17.91
C ASP A 10 -7.81 23.84 -17.76
N VAL A 11 -7.18 23.32 -18.82
CA VAL A 11 -5.79 22.85 -18.78
C VAL A 11 -4.97 23.41 -19.95
N SER A 12 -3.85 24.05 -19.64
CA SER A 12 -2.78 24.28 -20.62
C SER A 12 -1.78 23.13 -20.53
N VAL A 13 -1.74 22.28 -21.56
CA VAL A 13 -0.75 21.22 -21.72
C VAL A 13 0.47 21.77 -22.44
N ILE A 14 1.64 21.67 -21.83
CA ILE A 14 2.89 22.21 -22.35
C ILE A 14 3.80 21.06 -22.76
N VAL A 15 4.23 21.07 -24.02
CA VAL A 15 5.02 20.00 -24.65
C VAL A 15 6.34 20.57 -25.18
N PRO A 16 7.48 20.32 -24.52
CA PRO A 16 8.78 20.59 -25.13
C PRO A 16 9.02 19.57 -26.25
N ALA A 17 9.38 20.05 -27.45
CA ALA A 17 9.60 19.22 -28.63
C ALA A 17 10.98 19.51 -29.24
N TYR A 18 11.76 18.45 -29.43
CA TYR A 18 12.99 18.48 -30.21
C TYR A 18 13.30 17.07 -30.71
N ASN A 19 13.49 16.90 -32.02
CA ASN A 19 13.81 15.60 -32.65
C ASN A 19 12.87 14.46 -32.21
N CYS A 20 11.56 14.68 -32.25
CA CYS A 20 10.56 13.74 -31.73
C CYS A 20 9.61 13.19 -32.80
N ARG A 21 9.98 13.25 -34.09
CA ARG A 21 9.09 12.92 -35.21
C ARG A 21 8.46 11.53 -35.09
N ALA A 22 9.21 10.56 -34.57
CA ALA A 22 8.80 9.16 -34.43
C ALA A 22 7.70 8.94 -33.36
N HIS A 23 7.58 9.84 -32.39
CA HIS A 23 6.70 9.65 -31.22
C HIS A 23 5.61 10.72 -31.09
N LEU A 24 5.82 11.89 -31.70
CA LEU A 24 4.98 13.06 -31.55
C LEU A 24 3.51 12.80 -31.91
N ASP A 25 3.23 12.00 -32.93
CA ASP A 25 1.86 11.67 -33.38
C ASP A 25 1.02 11.00 -32.28
N ARG A 26 1.64 10.05 -31.56
CA ARG A 26 1.02 9.36 -30.41
C ARG A 26 0.78 10.32 -29.26
N CYS A 27 1.77 11.16 -28.95
CA CYS A 27 1.67 12.18 -27.92
C CYS A 27 0.47 13.11 -28.22
N LEU A 28 0.47 13.78 -29.37
CA LEU A 28 -0.56 14.76 -29.74
C LEU A 28 -1.95 14.13 -29.85
N THR A 29 -2.09 12.95 -30.45
CA THR A 29 -3.37 12.23 -30.51
C THR A 29 -3.92 11.96 -29.10
N SER A 30 -3.07 11.53 -28.16
CA SER A 30 -3.49 11.30 -26.77
C SER A 30 -3.96 12.57 -26.06
N LEU A 31 -3.37 13.72 -26.40
CA LEU A 31 -3.76 15.02 -25.88
C LEU A 31 -5.08 15.48 -26.50
N LEU A 32 -5.28 15.32 -27.81
CA LEU A 32 -6.47 15.77 -28.53
C LEU A 32 -7.76 15.11 -28.01
N VAL A 33 -7.70 13.82 -27.68
CA VAL A 33 -8.87 13.05 -27.20
C VAL A 33 -9.26 13.31 -25.75
N GLN A 34 -8.53 14.16 -25.01
CA GLN A 34 -8.86 14.48 -23.62
C GLN A 34 -10.16 15.27 -23.50
N ARG A 35 -11.05 14.85 -22.59
CA ARG A 35 -12.41 15.39 -22.41
C ARG A 35 -12.48 16.56 -21.41
N VAL A 36 -11.67 17.58 -21.66
CA VAL A 36 -11.65 18.86 -20.91
C VAL A 36 -11.43 20.02 -21.87
N SER A 37 -11.80 21.24 -21.47
CA SER A 37 -11.40 22.45 -22.20
C SER A 37 -9.88 22.61 -22.08
N LYS A 38 -9.17 22.65 -23.21
CA LYS A 38 -7.70 22.54 -23.19
C LYS A 38 -7.03 23.40 -24.26
N GLN A 39 -5.85 23.86 -23.90
CA GLN A 39 -4.87 24.50 -24.79
C GLN A 39 -3.63 23.62 -24.79
N ILE A 40 -3.07 23.33 -25.96
CA ILE A 40 -1.84 22.56 -26.14
C ILE A 40 -0.79 23.51 -26.71
N ILE A 41 0.28 23.73 -25.94
CA ILE A 41 1.37 24.64 -26.29
C ILE A 41 2.60 23.78 -26.53
N ILE A 42 3.04 23.69 -27.78
CA ILE A 42 4.25 22.99 -28.16
C ILE A 42 5.37 24.01 -28.35
N VAL A 43 6.51 23.79 -27.71
CA VAL A 43 7.70 24.61 -27.89
C VAL A 43 8.75 23.78 -28.64
N ASP A 44 8.90 24.06 -29.93
CA ASP A 44 9.84 23.37 -30.83
C ASP A 44 11.22 24.05 -30.79
N GLY A 45 12.22 23.30 -30.34
CA GLY A 45 13.62 23.71 -30.24
C GLY A 45 14.37 23.78 -31.57
N GLY A 46 13.69 23.97 -32.70
CA GLY A 46 14.31 24.00 -34.03
C GLY A 46 14.65 22.61 -34.58
N SER A 47 13.70 21.67 -34.55
CA SER A 47 13.92 20.27 -34.94
C SER A 47 14.24 20.07 -36.44
N PRO A 48 15.36 19.42 -36.82
CA PRO A 48 15.69 19.07 -38.21
C PRO A 48 15.01 17.80 -38.77
N ASP A 49 14.43 16.93 -37.92
CA ASP A 49 13.98 15.57 -38.27
C ASP A 49 12.57 15.49 -38.89
N GLY A 50 12.02 16.62 -39.36
CA GLY A 50 10.65 16.69 -39.86
C GLY A 50 9.57 16.84 -38.78
N THR A 51 9.93 16.88 -37.49
CA THR A 51 9.02 17.24 -36.38
C THR A 51 8.29 18.56 -36.68
N ARG A 52 9.02 19.54 -37.21
CA ARG A 52 8.50 20.87 -37.54
C ARG A 52 7.33 20.83 -38.53
N ALA A 53 7.47 20.07 -39.62
CA ALA A 53 6.43 19.92 -40.63
C ALA A 53 5.18 19.22 -40.05
N LEU A 54 5.37 18.26 -39.16
CA LEU A 54 4.25 17.60 -38.49
C LEU A 54 3.49 18.57 -37.57
N LEU A 55 4.21 19.37 -36.78
CA LEU A 55 3.61 20.38 -35.91
C LEU A 55 2.79 21.42 -36.70
N ASP A 56 3.27 21.81 -37.87
CA ASP A 56 2.57 22.75 -38.75
C ASP A 56 1.23 22.16 -39.25
N LEU A 57 1.21 20.87 -39.59
CA LEU A 57 -0.02 20.17 -39.96
C LEU A 57 -1.01 20.12 -38.79
N TYR A 58 -0.56 19.78 -37.58
CA TYR A 58 -1.43 19.73 -36.40
C TYR A 58 -1.98 21.10 -36.03
N ALA A 59 -1.16 22.15 -36.07
CA ALA A 59 -1.59 23.52 -35.81
C ALA A 59 -2.62 24.00 -36.84
N ALA A 60 -2.45 23.66 -38.12
CA ALA A 60 -3.41 24.00 -39.17
C ALA A 60 -4.76 23.27 -39.01
N HIS A 61 -4.76 22.01 -38.57
CA HIS A 61 -5.99 21.23 -38.36
C HIS A 61 -6.69 21.55 -37.04
N HIS A 62 -5.94 22.01 -36.03
CA HIS A 62 -6.47 22.31 -34.69
C HIS A 62 -6.10 23.72 -34.19
N PRO A 63 -6.38 24.80 -34.95
CA PRO A 63 -5.86 26.15 -34.66
C PRO A 63 -6.41 26.76 -33.37
N ARG A 64 -7.52 26.24 -32.84
CA ARG A 64 -8.10 26.68 -31.54
C ARG A 64 -7.50 25.94 -30.33
N LEU A 65 -6.86 24.79 -30.55
CA LEU A 65 -6.33 23.95 -29.48
C LEU A 65 -4.81 23.97 -29.44
N ILE A 66 -4.14 24.02 -30.60
CA ILE A 66 -2.70 23.84 -30.72
C ILE A 66 -2.02 25.18 -31.04
N THR A 67 -1.08 25.56 -30.19
CA THR A 67 -0.16 26.69 -30.40
C THR A 67 1.27 26.16 -30.51
N VAL A 68 1.97 26.49 -31.58
CA VAL A 68 3.37 26.09 -31.79
C VAL A 68 4.26 27.33 -31.64
N VAL A 69 5.16 27.28 -30.66
CA VAL A 69 6.22 28.27 -30.44
C VAL A 69 7.48 27.72 -31.05
N ARG A 70 8.13 28.51 -31.92
CA ARG A 70 9.38 28.11 -32.55
C ARG A 70 10.55 28.83 -31.91
N GLU A 71 11.56 28.06 -31.54
CA GLU A 71 12.84 28.60 -31.10
C GLU A 71 13.88 28.47 -32.21
N PRO A 72 14.82 29.44 -32.32
CA PRO A 72 15.85 29.40 -33.35
C PRO A 72 16.87 28.27 -33.10
N HIS A 73 17.06 27.87 -31.85
CA HIS A 73 18.03 26.86 -31.42
C HIS A 73 17.44 25.99 -30.28
N PRO A 74 17.94 24.75 -30.09
CA PRO A 74 17.44 23.87 -29.04
C PRO A 74 17.72 24.46 -27.66
N SER A 75 16.67 24.61 -26.85
CA SER A 75 16.77 25.01 -25.45
C SER A 75 16.70 23.80 -24.51
N THR A 76 16.97 24.03 -23.22
CA THR A 76 16.74 22.97 -22.22
C THR A 76 15.24 22.70 -22.09
N PRO A 77 14.83 21.46 -21.74
CA PRO A 77 13.41 21.16 -21.51
C PRO A 77 12.76 22.09 -20.48
N GLY A 78 13.50 22.52 -19.45
CA GLY A 78 13.03 23.50 -18.47
C GLY A 78 12.70 24.86 -19.10
N ALA A 79 13.60 25.37 -19.93
CA ALA A 79 13.41 26.65 -20.61
C ALA A 79 12.25 26.62 -21.61
N ALA A 80 12.11 25.52 -22.37
CA ALA A 80 10.94 25.30 -23.23
C ALA A 80 9.62 25.26 -22.42
N ARG A 81 9.62 24.56 -21.28
CA ARG A 81 8.44 24.50 -20.39
C ARG A 81 8.10 25.88 -19.78
N ASN A 82 9.09 26.69 -19.41
CA ASN A 82 8.86 28.06 -18.91
C ASN A 82 8.18 28.93 -19.97
N ARG A 83 8.66 28.88 -21.22
CA ARG A 83 8.07 29.63 -22.35
C ARG A 83 6.64 29.18 -22.63
N GLY A 84 6.39 27.88 -22.58
CA GLY A 84 5.03 27.36 -22.67
C GLY A 84 4.15 27.84 -21.50
N LEU A 85 4.70 27.90 -20.29
CA LEU A 85 3.98 28.38 -19.10
C LEU A 85 3.66 29.88 -19.17
N ASP A 86 4.49 30.69 -19.83
CA ASP A 86 4.20 32.12 -20.05
C ASP A 86 2.98 32.35 -20.98
N LEU A 87 2.72 31.41 -21.89
CA LEU A 87 1.58 31.44 -22.81
C LEU A 87 0.35 30.69 -22.27
N ALA A 88 0.47 30.05 -21.11
CA ALA A 88 -0.58 29.21 -20.55
C ALA A 88 -1.75 30.04 -20.00
N THR A 89 -2.95 29.78 -20.52
CA THR A 89 -4.19 30.45 -20.10
C THR A 89 -5.13 29.56 -19.29
N GLY A 90 -4.82 28.26 -19.16
CA GLY A 90 -5.64 27.27 -18.47
C GLY A 90 -5.58 27.35 -16.95
N ARG A 91 -6.71 27.10 -16.27
CA ARG A 91 -6.79 27.10 -14.78
C ARG A 91 -5.69 26.24 -14.15
N TYR A 92 -5.35 25.15 -14.83
CA TYR A 92 -4.23 24.28 -14.53
C TYR A 92 -3.20 24.25 -15.65
N ALA A 93 -1.95 23.95 -15.30
CA ALA A 93 -0.87 23.61 -16.21
C ALA A 93 -0.51 22.12 -16.07
N PHE A 94 -0.24 21.46 -17.19
CA PHE A 94 0.23 20.09 -17.23
C PHE A 94 1.44 19.99 -18.17
N PHE A 95 2.52 19.33 -17.74
CA PHE A 95 3.72 19.14 -18.57
C PHE A 95 3.74 17.72 -19.13
N CYS A 96 3.88 17.57 -20.44
CA CYS A 96 3.95 16.28 -21.11
C CYS A 96 5.15 16.24 -22.04
N ASP A 97 5.98 15.21 -21.96
CA ASP A 97 7.08 15.05 -22.88
C ASP A 97 6.58 14.50 -24.23
N ALA A 98 7.26 14.90 -25.32
CA ALA A 98 6.82 14.59 -26.69
C ALA A 98 6.95 13.09 -27.07
N ASP A 99 7.68 12.30 -26.29
CA ASP A 99 7.80 10.85 -26.42
C ASP A 99 6.80 10.07 -25.56
N ASP A 100 6.08 10.74 -24.65
CA ASP A 100 5.10 10.16 -23.76
C ASP A 100 3.67 10.40 -24.25
N HIS A 101 2.68 9.83 -23.54
CA HIS A 101 1.27 10.04 -23.86
C HIS A 101 0.38 9.91 -22.63
N LEU A 102 -0.80 10.53 -22.69
CA LEU A 102 -1.79 10.44 -21.63
C LEU A 102 -2.71 9.24 -21.82
N GLY A 103 -3.19 8.70 -20.71
CA GLY A 103 -4.30 7.75 -20.70
C GLY A 103 -5.61 8.43 -21.11
N HIS A 104 -6.58 7.64 -21.55
CA HIS A 104 -7.91 8.14 -21.88
C HIS A 104 -8.54 8.85 -20.67
N ASP A 105 -9.18 10.01 -20.84
CA ASP A 105 -9.78 10.84 -19.78
C ASP A 105 -8.85 11.26 -18.61
N ALA A 106 -7.52 11.12 -18.74
CA ALA A 106 -6.58 11.43 -17.66
C ALA A 106 -6.78 12.85 -17.12
N LEU A 107 -6.82 13.84 -18.01
CA LEU A 107 -7.01 15.25 -17.62
C LEU A 107 -8.39 15.48 -17.00
N TRP A 108 -9.44 14.83 -17.50
CA TRP A 108 -10.78 14.96 -16.93
C TRP A 108 -10.82 14.46 -15.47
N ARG A 109 -10.23 13.30 -15.19
CA ARG A 109 -10.16 12.76 -13.81
C ARG A 109 -9.34 13.66 -12.90
N MET A 110 -8.19 14.14 -13.38
CA MET A 110 -7.30 14.99 -12.60
C MET A 110 -7.91 16.37 -12.33
N VAL A 111 -8.56 17.00 -13.31
CA VAL A 111 -9.29 18.26 -13.15
C VAL A 111 -10.47 18.07 -12.19
N ALA A 112 -11.25 16.99 -12.33
CA ALA A 112 -12.36 16.71 -11.43
C ALA A 112 -11.90 16.52 -9.97
N ALA A 113 -10.73 15.90 -9.75
CA ALA A 113 -10.13 15.82 -8.42
C ALA A 113 -9.62 17.18 -7.93
N GLY A 114 -8.98 17.96 -8.80
CA GLY A 114 -8.52 19.32 -8.50
C GLY A 114 -9.65 20.26 -8.12
N ASP A 115 -10.77 20.23 -8.83
CA ASP A 115 -11.94 21.08 -8.59
C ASP A 115 -12.69 20.64 -7.33
N ARG A 116 -12.91 19.33 -7.14
CA ARG A 116 -13.59 18.81 -5.94
C ARG A 116 -12.84 19.12 -4.64
N ASN A 117 -11.51 19.09 -4.68
CA ASN A 117 -10.68 19.22 -3.47
C ASN A 117 -10.02 20.58 -3.32
N GLU A 118 -10.09 21.43 -4.35
CA GLU A 118 -9.34 22.68 -4.51
C GLU A 118 -7.82 22.49 -4.52
N SER A 119 -7.35 21.42 -5.18
CA SER A 119 -5.95 21.01 -5.14
C SER A 119 -5.03 21.94 -5.92
N ASP A 120 -3.85 22.20 -5.34
CA ASP A 120 -2.76 22.92 -5.99
C ASP A 120 -1.92 21.98 -6.86
N VAL A 121 -1.81 20.72 -6.45
CA VAL A 121 -1.10 19.66 -7.18
C VAL A 121 -1.98 18.41 -7.21
N VAL A 122 -2.19 17.86 -8.39
CA VAL A 122 -2.86 16.56 -8.58
C VAL A 122 -1.90 15.61 -9.26
N LEU A 123 -1.59 14.51 -8.59
CA LEU A 123 -0.81 13.41 -9.12
C LEU A 123 -1.77 12.43 -9.81
N GLY A 124 -1.50 12.08 -11.06
CA GLY A 124 -2.20 11.01 -11.77
C GLY A 124 -1.26 9.82 -11.91
N ARG A 125 -1.77 8.59 -11.83
CA ARG A 125 -0.93 7.38 -11.91
C ARG A 125 -0.04 7.42 -13.14
N VAL A 126 1.27 7.44 -12.88
CA VAL A 126 2.29 7.29 -13.91
C VAL A 126 2.54 5.80 -14.10
N VAL A 127 2.64 5.36 -15.36
CA VAL A 127 2.91 3.98 -15.75
C VAL A 127 4.13 3.97 -16.67
N GLY A 128 5.05 3.05 -16.43
CA GLY A 128 6.28 2.94 -17.20
C GLY A 128 7.25 1.94 -16.58
N ASP A 129 8.53 2.14 -16.85
CA ASP A 129 9.58 1.35 -16.22
C ASP A 129 9.56 1.49 -14.68
N PRO A 130 9.51 0.38 -13.91
CA PRO A 130 9.56 0.42 -12.45
C PRO A 130 10.78 1.16 -11.87
N GLU A 131 11.90 1.25 -12.60
CA GLU A 131 13.07 2.01 -12.17
C GLU A 131 12.86 3.54 -12.28
N ARG A 132 11.97 3.97 -13.17
CA ARG A 132 11.68 5.39 -13.44
C ARG A 132 10.40 5.88 -12.76
N VAL A 133 9.52 4.97 -12.35
CA VAL A 133 8.20 5.30 -11.79
C VAL A 133 8.08 4.85 -10.34
N PRO A 134 7.87 5.76 -9.38
CA PRO A 134 7.70 5.40 -7.97
C PRO A 134 6.30 4.83 -7.73
N ALA A 135 6.06 3.57 -8.13
CA ALA A 135 4.75 2.91 -8.06
C ALA A 135 4.10 2.95 -6.68
N SER A 136 4.90 3.05 -5.60
CA SER A 136 4.41 3.20 -4.24
C SER A 136 3.60 4.47 -3.97
N VAL A 137 3.78 5.52 -4.79
CA VAL A 137 2.99 6.77 -4.72
C VAL A 137 1.55 6.54 -5.18
N TYR A 138 1.35 5.60 -6.09
CA TYR A 138 0.09 5.36 -6.79
C TYR A 138 -0.60 4.07 -6.34
N ARG A 139 -0.47 3.72 -5.06
CA ARG A 139 -1.14 2.53 -4.50
C ARG A 139 -2.64 2.72 -4.35
N GLU A 140 -3.07 3.92 -3.97
CA GLU A 140 -4.46 4.26 -3.72
C GLU A 140 -4.73 5.73 -4.04
N SER A 141 -5.95 6.03 -4.45
CA SER A 141 -6.39 7.41 -4.68
C SER A 141 -6.62 8.08 -3.34
N ALA A 142 -6.33 9.37 -3.26
CA ALA A 142 -6.51 10.15 -2.06
C ALA A 142 -6.87 11.59 -2.38
N GLU A 143 -7.91 12.10 -1.72
CA GLU A 143 -8.42 13.46 -1.96
C GLU A 143 -7.48 14.53 -1.40
N ARG A 144 -6.95 14.31 -0.20
CA ARG A 144 -6.00 15.22 0.47
C ARG A 144 -4.90 14.44 1.13
N VAL A 145 -3.67 14.59 0.65
CA VAL A 145 -2.50 13.87 1.16
C VAL A 145 -1.51 14.84 1.81
N PRO A 146 -1.12 14.64 3.08
CA PRO A 146 -0.08 15.46 3.70
C PRO A 146 1.29 15.11 3.11
N LEU A 147 2.21 16.07 3.05
CA LEU A 147 3.60 15.78 2.65
C LEU A 147 4.30 14.88 3.67
N ARG A 148 4.18 15.18 4.97
CA ARG A 148 4.75 14.37 6.05
C ARG A 148 3.94 13.09 6.23
N GLY A 149 4.63 11.97 6.37
CA GLY A 149 4.00 10.66 6.61
C GLY A 149 3.36 10.04 5.37
N SER A 150 3.44 10.69 4.20
CA SER A 150 3.05 10.09 2.92
C SER A 150 4.26 9.92 1.99
N ARG A 151 4.02 9.26 0.87
CA ARG A 151 5.03 9.00 -0.15
C ARG A 151 4.95 9.93 -1.35
N VAL A 152 4.04 10.91 -1.39
CA VAL A 152 3.83 11.75 -2.59
C VAL A 152 5.08 12.49 -3.04
N TYR A 153 5.97 12.83 -2.09
CA TYR A 153 7.25 13.48 -2.35
C TYR A 153 8.33 12.53 -2.94
N ASP A 154 8.08 11.22 -3.00
CA ASP A 154 8.96 10.29 -3.73
C ASP A 154 8.96 10.59 -5.24
N ASP A 155 7.84 11.12 -5.77
CA ASP A 155 7.69 11.52 -7.18
C ASP A 155 7.92 13.03 -7.37
N LEU A 156 9.15 13.36 -7.79
CA LEU A 156 9.57 14.73 -8.11
C LEU A 156 9.56 15.04 -9.62
N SER A 157 8.85 14.25 -10.43
CA SER A 157 8.63 14.59 -11.84
C SER A 157 7.69 15.79 -12.01
N CYS A 158 7.67 16.39 -13.20
CA CYS A 158 6.70 17.43 -13.55
C CYS A 158 5.42 16.90 -14.23
N PHE A 159 5.23 15.58 -14.32
CA PHE A 159 4.08 14.93 -15.00
C PHE A 159 2.83 14.91 -14.13
N LYS A 160 2.39 16.10 -13.71
CA LYS A 160 1.29 16.31 -12.76
C LYS A 160 0.45 17.51 -13.23
N LEU A 161 -0.75 17.62 -12.68
CA LEU A 161 -1.58 18.81 -12.89
C LEU A 161 -1.27 19.81 -11.78
N PHE A 162 -0.87 21.03 -12.16
CA PHE A 162 -0.52 22.11 -11.24
C PHE A 162 -1.49 23.27 -11.40
N ARG A 163 -1.98 23.82 -10.29
CA ARG A 163 -2.85 25.00 -10.33
C ARG A 163 -2.05 26.22 -10.78
N ARG A 164 -2.41 26.81 -11.92
CA ARG A 164 -1.63 27.89 -12.56
C ARG A 164 -1.47 29.09 -11.63
N SER A 165 -2.54 29.48 -10.94
CA SER A 165 -2.51 30.60 -9.98
C SER A 165 -1.50 30.38 -8.85
N THR A 166 -1.26 29.13 -8.44
CA THR A 166 -0.30 28.80 -7.39
C THR A 166 1.12 28.90 -7.92
N LEU A 167 1.37 28.41 -9.15
CA LEU A 167 2.65 28.58 -9.83
C LEU A 167 3.03 30.06 -9.98
N LEU A 168 2.09 30.89 -10.45
CA LEU A 168 2.32 32.32 -10.68
C LEU A 168 2.54 33.09 -9.37
N ARG A 169 1.71 32.84 -8.35
CA ARG A 169 1.78 33.51 -7.05
C ARG A 169 3.13 33.31 -6.36
N HIS A 170 3.72 32.13 -6.51
CA HIS A 170 4.99 31.77 -5.86
C HIS A 170 6.20 31.82 -6.80
N GLY A 171 6.03 32.28 -8.04
CA GLY A 171 7.13 32.36 -9.01
C GLY A 171 7.76 31.00 -9.32
N ILE A 172 6.97 29.92 -9.32
CA ILE A 172 7.47 28.56 -9.54
C ILE A 172 7.79 28.38 -11.02
N ARG A 173 9.08 28.26 -11.34
CA ARG A 173 9.63 28.10 -12.69
C ARG A 173 10.66 26.97 -12.72
N PHE A 174 10.93 26.45 -13.90
CA PHE A 174 12.06 25.54 -14.10
C PHE A 174 13.36 26.35 -14.10
N ASP A 175 14.38 25.82 -13.44
CA ASP A 175 15.73 26.39 -13.53
C ASP A 175 16.32 26.07 -14.91
N GLU A 176 16.51 27.10 -15.74
CA GLU A 176 16.98 26.94 -17.11
C GLU A 176 18.46 26.57 -17.20
N GLY A 177 19.24 26.84 -16.14
CA GLY A 177 20.65 26.45 -16.04
C GLY A 177 20.84 24.97 -15.74
N LEU A 178 19.80 24.29 -15.22
CA LEU A 178 19.84 22.87 -14.94
C LEU A 178 19.51 22.05 -16.19
N ARG A 179 20.53 21.38 -16.73
CA ARG A 179 20.33 20.36 -17.78
C ARG A 179 19.67 19.08 -17.25
N LEU A 180 19.78 18.83 -15.96
CA LEU A 180 19.27 17.63 -15.30
C LEU A 180 18.71 18.02 -13.94
N GLY A 181 17.60 17.41 -13.53
CA GLY A 181 16.94 17.71 -12.25
C GLY A 181 16.15 19.02 -12.19
N ALA A 182 15.98 19.72 -13.32
CA ALA A 182 15.12 20.90 -13.40
C ALA A 182 13.66 20.59 -13.04
N ASP A 183 13.19 19.40 -13.40
CA ASP A 183 11.89 18.85 -13.00
C ASP A 183 11.79 18.63 -11.49
N MET A 184 12.85 18.10 -10.87
CA MET A 184 12.90 17.93 -9.42
C MET A 184 12.80 19.28 -8.70
N ALA A 185 13.61 20.27 -9.10
CA ALA A 185 13.56 21.60 -8.51
C ALA A 185 12.17 22.24 -8.64
N PHE A 186 11.55 22.14 -9.83
CA PHE A 186 10.18 22.62 -10.07
C PHE A 186 9.16 21.94 -9.15
N ALA A 187 9.16 20.60 -9.11
CA ALA A 187 8.20 19.83 -8.31
C ALA A 187 8.38 20.08 -6.81
N VAL A 188 9.62 20.17 -6.34
CA VAL A 188 9.92 20.52 -4.94
C VAL A 188 9.37 21.89 -4.59
N HIS A 189 9.61 22.91 -5.43
CA HIS A 189 9.09 24.25 -5.20
C HIS A 189 7.55 24.26 -5.15
N ALA A 190 6.90 23.53 -6.06
CA ALA A 190 5.45 23.37 -6.07
C ALA A 190 4.94 22.70 -4.78
N TYR A 191 5.59 21.63 -4.31
CA TYR A 191 5.22 20.97 -3.06
C TYR A 191 5.39 21.86 -1.85
N CYS A 192 6.44 22.67 -1.77
CA CYS A 192 6.66 23.61 -0.66
C CYS A 192 5.52 24.63 -0.49
N HIS A 193 4.77 24.91 -1.56
CA HIS A 193 3.66 25.88 -1.57
C HIS A 193 2.28 25.27 -1.78
N ALA A 194 2.19 23.95 -1.99
CA ALA A 194 0.91 23.27 -2.15
C ALA A 194 0.16 23.21 -0.81
N ARG A 195 -1.04 23.77 -0.76
CA ARG A 195 -1.95 23.62 0.39
C ARG A 195 -2.66 22.28 0.33
N ILE A 196 -3.08 21.87 -0.86
CA ILE A 196 -3.83 20.62 -1.06
C ILE A 196 -3.19 19.83 -2.21
N ILE A 197 -2.87 18.57 -1.91
CA ILE A 197 -2.32 17.59 -2.85
C ILE A 197 -3.32 16.44 -2.97
N SER A 198 -3.71 16.09 -4.19
CA SER A 198 -4.55 14.92 -4.47
C SER A 198 -3.81 13.87 -5.29
N VAL A 199 -4.22 12.61 -5.17
CA VAL A 199 -3.71 11.48 -5.93
C VAL A 199 -4.87 10.76 -6.62
N VAL A 200 -4.77 10.58 -7.93
CA VAL A 200 -5.65 9.78 -8.77
C VAL A 200 -4.88 8.52 -9.17
N ALA A 201 -5.06 7.45 -8.40
CA ALA A 201 -4.33 6.19 -8.57
C ALA A 201 -5.18 5.06 -9.18
N ASP A 202 -6.49 5.25 -9.31
CA ASP A 202 -7.45 4.29 -9.86
C ASP A 202 -7.48 4.28 -11.41
N HIS A 203 -6.67 5.13 -12.05
CA HIS A 203 -6.61 5.26 -13.51
C HIS A 203 -5.19 5.56 -13.99
N ASP A 204 -4.74 4.89 -15.06
CA ASP A 204 -3.47 5.18 -15.73
C ASP A 204 -3.55 6.55 -16.42
N CYS A 205 -2.93 7.57 -15.82
CA CYS A 205 -3.04 8.93 -16.29
C CYS A 205 -1.92 9.30 -17.27
N TYR A 206 -0.69 8.85 -17.00
CA TYR A 206 0.48 9.22 -17.79
C TYR A 206 1.32 7.98 -18.10
N HIS A 207 1.69 7.79 -19.35
CA HIS A 207 2.47 6.65 -19.79
C HIS A 207 3.84 7.10 -20.29
N VAL A 208 4.87 6.71 -19.54
CA VAL A 208 6.27 6.95 -19.90
C VAL A 208 6.69 5.92 -20.94
N SER A 209 7.10 6.36 -22.12
CA SER A 209 7.55 5.47 -23.19
C SER A 209 8.93 4.87 -22.88
N ARG A 210 9.13 3.62 -23.32
CA ARG A 210 10.47 3.02 -23.40
C ARG A 210 11.18 3.61 -24.61
N ARG A 211 12.20 4.43 -24.38
CA ARG A 211 13.07 4.93 -25.46
C ARG A 211 13.85 3.76 -26.05
N ARG A 212 13.98 3.68 -27.37
CA ARG A 212 14.92 2.74 -28.03
C ARG A 212 16.33 3.34 -27.96
N ASP A 213 17.35 2.48 -27.90
CA ASP A 213 18.76 2.91 -27.92
C ASP A 213 19.02 3.80 -29.15
N GLY A 214 19.46 5.06 -28.93
CA GLY A 214 19.82 6.01 -29.98
C GLY A 214 19.14 7.39 -29.93
N ASP A 215 17.99 7.54 -29.25
CA ASP A 215 17.26 8.81 -29.16
C ASP A 215 17.68 9.61 -27.91
N ALA A 216 18.71 10.46 -28.02
CA ALA A 216 19.27 11.18 -26.88
C ALA A 216 18.75 12.63 -26.70
N LEU A 217 18.04 12.86 -25.59
CA LEU A 217 18.20 14.03 -24.69
C LEU A 217 18.12 13.52 -23.24
N PRO A 218 18.95 14.03 -22.29
CA PRO A 218 19.41 13.26 -21.14
C PRO A 218 18.38 13.19 -20.00
N GLY A 219 17.89 11.99 -19.70
CA GLY A 219 17.20 11.62 -18.48
C GLY A 219 17.68 10.21 -18.05
N PRO A 220 17.81 9.89 -16.75
CA PRO A 220 18.83 8.94 -16.32
C PRO A 220 18.35 7.47 -16.34
N PRO A 221 19.18 6.57 -16.89
CA PRO A 221 19.51 5.29 -16.25
C PRO A 221 21.04 5.07 -16.18
N ALA A 222 21.47 3.92 -15.65
CA ALA A 222 22.85 3.51 -15.34
C ALA A 222 23.96 4.10 -16.24
N GLY A 223 25.01 4.67 -15.61
CA GLY A 223 26.14 5.30 -16.30
C GLY A 223 26.28 6.82 -16.08
N ARG A 224 25.46 7.41 -15.20
CA ARG A 224 25.58 8.82 -14.82
C ARG A 224 26.79 9.06 -13.92
N ASP A 225 27.52 10.16 -14.17
CA ASP A 225 28.54 10.68 -13.26
C ASP A 225 27.93 10.99 -11.87
N PRO A 226 28.34 10.27 -10.81
CA PRO A 226 27.81 10.46 -9.46
C PRO A 226 28.04 11.86 -8.92
N LEU A 227 29.17 12.50 -9.26
CA LEU A 227 29.49 13.85 -8.79
C LEU A 227 28.55 14.89 -9.40
N ALA A 228 28.35 14.82 -10.72
CA ALA A 228 27.39 15.68 -11.40
C ALA A 228 25.96 15.48 -10.84
N TRP A 229 25.59 14.26 -10.43
CA TRP A 229 24.31 14.03 -9.76
C TRP A 229 24.21 14.67 -8.39
N LEU A 230 25.19 14.46 -7.51
CA LEU A 230 25.17 15.05 -6.16
C LEU A 230 25.06 16.57 -6.22
N ARG A 231 25.82 17.21 -7.13
CA ARG A 231 25.74 18.65 -7.39
C ARG A 231 24.36 19.09 -7.89
N THR A 232 23.73 18.29 -8.74
CA THR A 232 22.37 18.54 -9.23
C THR A 232 21.35 18.48 -8.07
N VAL A 233 21.50 17.51 -7.18
CA VAL A 233 20.56 17.22 -6.08
C VAL A 233 20.63 18.26 -4.97
N ARG A 234 21.76 18.97 -4.82
CA ARG A 234 21.86 20.13 -3.91
C ARG A 234 20.78 21.18 -4.18
N VAL A 235 20.51 21.48 -5.46
CA VAL A 235 19.57 22.54 -5.83
C VAL A 235 18.15 22.32 -5.27
N PRO A 236 17.48 21.17 -5.48
CA PRO A 236 16.18 20.91 -4.86
C PRO A 236 16.26 20.83 -3.33
N ILE A 237 17.34 20.31 -2.73
CA ILE A 237 17.48 20.28 -1.26
C ILE A 237 17.56 21.71 -0.69
N GLU A 238 18.41 22.56 -1.25
CA GLU A 238 18.58 23.97 -0.87
C GLU A 238 17.28 24.77 -1.06
N LEU A 239 16.59 24.52 -2.17
CA LEU A 239 15.28 25.13 -2.41
C LEU A 239 14.27 24.70 -1.36
N MET A 240 14.09 23.40 -1.12
CA MET A 240 13.21 22.88 -0.09
C MET A 240 13.55 23.48 1.28
N ALA A 241 14.83 23.51 1.64
CA ALA A 241 15.34 24.04 2.89
C ALA A 241 15.03 25.53 3.11
N ARG A 242 14.94 26.33 2.04
CA ARG A 242 14.57 27.76 2.11
C ARG A 242 13.09 27.97 2.38
N HIS A 243 12.23 27.07 1.89
CA HIS A 243 10.77 27.21 2.00
C HIS A 243 10.16 26.40 3.15
N VAL A 244 10.85 25.36 3.63
CA VAL A 244 10.39 24.50 4.72
C VAL A 244 11.26 24.71 5.96
N PRO A 245 10.71 25.22 7.08
CA PRO A 245 11.47 25.43 8.30
C PRO A 245 11.98 24.12 8.89
N ALA A 246 13.04 24.19 9.70
CA ALA A 246 13.55 23.03 10.42
C ALA A 246 12.47 22.38 11.28
N GLY A 247 12.42 21.05 11.26
CA GLY A 247 11.45 20.26 12.02
C GLY A 247 11.03 18.99 11.29
N PRO A 248 10.06 18.24 11.84
CA PRO A 248 9.77 16.88 11.40
C PRO A 248 9.26 16.74 9.95
N LEU A 249 8.65 17.79 9.39
CA LEU A 249 8.29 17.79 7.96
C LEU A 249 9.55 17.87 7.10
N ARG A 250 10.45 18.82 7.38
CA ARG A 250 11.71 18.96 6.65
C ARG A 250 12.58 17.71 6.75
N ASP A 251 12.66 17.10 7.93
CA ASP A 251 13.41 15.85 8.12
C ASP A 251 12.84 14.71 7.24
N HIS A 252 11.50 14.61 7.14
CA HIS A 252 10.85 13.64 6.24
C HIS A 252 11.19 13.89 4.76
N LEU A 253 11.21 15.15 4.31
CA LEU A 253 11.56 15.51 2.93
C LEU A 253 13.05 15.27 2.64
N LEU A 254 13.93 15.60 3.58
CA LEU A 254 15.37 15.34 3.51
C LEU A 254 15.66 13.85 3.45
N LEU A 255 14.96 13.04 4.26
CA LEU A 255 15.11 11.58 4.27
C LEU A 255 14.91 10.99 2.87
N ARG A 256 13.93 11.48 2.10
CA ARG A 256 13.73 11.05 0.70
C ARG A 256 14.97 11.33 -0.13
N HIS A 257 15.56 12.52 -0.03
CA HIS A 257 16.75 12.88 -0.81
C HIS A 257 17.97 12.05 -0.41
N PHE A 258 18.19 11.84 0.89
CA PHE A 258 19.28 10.97 1.35
C PHE A 258 19.14 9.54 0.82
N ARG A 259 17.93 8.97 0.92
CA ARG A 259 17.68 7.56 0.54
C ARG A 259 17.66 7.32 -0.97
N ARG A 260 17.18 8.29 -1.77
CA ARG A 260 16.99 8.11 -3.21
C ARG A 260 18.09 8.73 -4.07
N ASP A 261 18.71 9.81 -3.60
CA ASP A 261 19.63 10.59 -4.42
C ASP A 261 21.07 10.49 -3.93
N VAL A 262 21.31 10.66 -2.61
CA VAL A 262 22.64 10.84 -2.03
C VAL A 262 23.33 9.51 -1.72
N PHE A 263 22.83 8.73 -0.75
CA PHE A 263 23.49 7.47 -0.34
C PHE A 263 23.58 6.40 -1.43
N PRO A 264 22.66 6.32 -2.42
CA PRO A 264 22.86 5.44 -3.56
C PRO A 264 24.15 5.70 -4.35
N GLN A 265 24.71 6.92 -4.29
CA GLN A 265 26.01 7.21 -4.93
C GLN A 265 27.19 6.53 -4.25
N LEU A 266 27.03 6.08 -3.00
CA LEU A 266 27.99 5.23 -2.26
C LEU A 266 27.73 3.72 -2.49
N GLY A 267 26.94 3.37 -3.52
CA GLY A 267 26.60 2.00 -3.89
C GLY A 267 27.31 1.54 -5.16
N ALA A 268 26.54 1.04 -6.13
CA ALA A 268 27.08 0.57 -7.41
C ALA A 268 27.91 1.63 -8.17
N PRO A 269 27.50 2.92 -8.23
CA PRO A 269 28.30 3.94 -8.93
C PRO A 269 29.66 4.16 -8.26
N PHE A 270 29.71 4.11 -6.92
CA PHE A 270 30.95 4.17 -6.15
C PHE A 270 31.91 3.03 -6.50
N LEU A 271 31.39 1.80 -6.60
CA LEU A 271 32.20 0.64 -6.96
C LEU A 271 32.75 0.75 -8.38
N ALA A 272 31.96 1.31 -9.31
CA ALA A 272 32.37 1.50 -10.69
C ALA A 272 33.42 2.62 -10.86
N ALA A 273 33.46 3.59 -9.95
CA ALA A 273 34.40 4.70 -9.99
C ALA A 273 35.85 4.27 -9.65
N GLY A 274 36.83 4.97 -10.22
CA GLY A 274 38.24 4.86 -9.83
C GLY A 274 38.51 5.49 -8.46
N GLU A 275 39.68 5.20 -7.87
CA GLU A 275 40.01 5.63 -6.49
C GLU A 275 39.89 7.15 -6.29
N ALA A 276 40.48 7.95 -7.17
CA ALA A 276 40.42 9.41 -7.10
C ALA A 276 38.99 9.98 -7.22
N ASP A 277 38.09 9.29 -7.92
CA ASP A 277 36.70 9.74 -8.04
C ASP A 277 35.85 9.27 -6.86
N ARG A 278 36.14 8.10 -6.28
CA ARG A 278 35.49 7.67 -5.04
C ARG A 278 35.76 8.64 -3.89
N GLU A 279 36.99 9.14 -3.76
CA GLU A 279 37.33 10.17 -2.78
C GLU A 279 36.45 11.42 -2.95
N LYS A 280 36.37 11.96 -4.17
CA LYS A 280 35.51 13.12 -4.46
C LYS A 280 34.04 12.84 -4.16
N ILE A 281 33.53 11.66 -4.49
CA ILE A 281 32.14 11.28 -4.20
C ILE A 281 31.90 11.25 -2.68
N ALA A 282 32.81 10.65 -1.92
CA ALA A 282 32.71 10.59 -0.46
C ALA A 282 32.73 11.99 0.16
N VAL A 283 33.63 12.87 -0.31
CA VAL A 283 33.70 14.28 0.11
C VAL A 283 32.39 15.02 -0.18
N GLU A 284 31.86 14.91 -1.41
CA GLU A 284 30.61 15.60 -1.76
C GLU A 284 29.42 15.08 -0.94
N VAL A 285 29.35 13.77 -0.67
CA VAL A 285 28.33 13.21 0.23
C VAL A 285 28.54 13.71 1.67
N ALA A 286 29.79 13.81 2.14
CA ALA A 286 30.10 14.33 3.46
C ALA A 286 29.68 15.80 3.62
N ASP A 287 29.90 16.63 2.60
CA ASP A 287 29.47 18.03 2.59
C ASP A 287 27.95 18.15 2.64
N ILE A 288 27.22 17.34 1.87
CA ILE A 288 25.76 17.28 1.90
C ILE A 288 25.27 16.83 3.29
N CYS A 289 25.92 15.82 3.89
CA CYS A 289 25.60 15.35 5.24
C CYS A 289 25.87 16.45 6.29
N ALA A 290 27.00 17.14 6.22
CA ALA A 290 27.34 18.21 7.15
C ALA A 290 26.31 19.36 7.13
N GLN A 291 25.73 19.63 5.96
CA GLN A 291 24.74 20.70 5.79
C GLN A 291 23.31 20.28 6.18
N TRP A 292 22.91 19.02 5.91
CA TRP A 292 21.49 18.62 6.00
C TRP A 292 21.19 17.31 6.71
N LEU A 293 22.18 16.52 7.15
CA LEU A 293 21.92 15.32 7.95
C LEU A 293 21.70 15.69 9.42
N THR A 294 20.48 16.17 9.72
CA THR A 294 20.06 16.51 11.09
C THR A 294 19.96 15.25 11.96
N ALA A 295 19.88 15.42 13.29
CA ALA A 295 19.61 14.32 14.22
C ALA A 295 18.29 13.61 13.87
N GLY A 296 17.23 14.38 13.57
CA GLY A 296 15.93 13.84 13.17
C GLY A 296 15.99 13.01 11.88
N VAL A 297 16.79 13.43 10.88
CA VAL A 297 17.00 12.61 9.67
C VAL A 297 17.80 11.34 10.01
N ARG A 298 18.85 11.45 10.82
CA ARG A 298 19.71 10.32 11.22
C ARG A 298 18.93 9.22 11.95
N ASP A 299 17.99 9.61 12.81
CA ASP A 299 17.11 8.67 13.54
C ASP A 299 16.18 7.89 12.61
N LEU A 300 15.85 8.46 11.45
CA LEU A 300 14.98 7.85 10.43
C LEU A 300 15.74 7.03 9.37
N LEU A 301 17.08 7.09 9.34
CA LEU A 301 17.88 6.33 8.39
C LEU A 301 17.84 4.82 8.71
N GLU A 302 17.88 4.01 7.67
CA GLU A 302 18.07 2.56 7.83
C GLU A 302 19.51 2.23 8.24
N ALA A 303 19.72 1.04 8.82
CA ALA A 303 21.03 0.64 9.33
C ALA A 303 22.15 0.76 8.28
N ALA A 304 21.87 0.39 7.02
CA ALA A 304 22.84 0.50 5.92
C ALA A 304 23.23 1.95 5.61
N ASP A 305 22.27 2.87 5.62
CA ASP A 305 22.54 4.30 5.36
C ASP A 305 23.22 4.97 6.56
N ARG A 306 22.89 4.55 7.79
CA ARG A 306 23.63 4.98 9.00
C ARG A 306 25.09 4.53 8.96
N ALA A 307 25.35 3.29 8.55
CA ALA A 307 26.71 2.78 8.38
C ALA A 307 27.48 3.61 7.34
N ARG A 308 26.89 3.87 6.16
CA ARG A 308 27.49 4.75 5.14
C ARG A 308 27.80 6.14 5.67
N ALA A 309 26.86 6.76 6.38
CA ALA A 309 27.03 8.10 6.95
C ALA A 309 28.11 8.14 8.04
N ALA A 310 28.34 7.04 8.75
CA ALA A 310 29.36 6.94 9.80
C ALA A 310 30.77 6.68 9.25
N SER A 311 30.89 6.21 8.00
CA SER A 311 32.16 5.80 7.39
C SER A 311 32.63 6.75 6.29
N LEU A 312 32.16 8.00 6.26
CA LEU A 312 32.44 8.93 5.15
C LEU A 312 33.93 9.31 5.01
N ASP A 313 34.71 9.14 6.07
CA ASP A 313 36.15 9.33 6.15
C ASP A 313 36.96 8.03 5.91
N ASP A 314 36.31 6.87 5.90
CA ASP A 314 36.93 5.57 5.61
C ASP A 314 36.48 5.03 4.24
N LEU A 315 37.23 5.42 3.22
CA LEU A 315 37.03 4.99 1.83
C LEU A 315 37.02 3.46 1.69
N GLY A 316 37.87 2.76 2.44
CA GLY A 316 37.97 1.31 2.42
C GLY A 316 36.70 0.65 2.97
N HIS A 317 36.16 1.17 4.07
CA HIS A 317 34.89 0.70 4.63
C HIS A 317 33.70 1.03 3.73
N LEU A 318 33.66 2.21 3.11
CA LEU A 318 32.63 2.53 2.10
C LEU A 318 32.64 1.55 0.93
N VAL A 319 33.81 1.15 0.42
CA VAL A 319 33.92 0.12 -0.63
C VAL A 319 33.36 -1.22 -0.14
N ARG A 320 33.67 -1.63 1.11
CA ARG A 320 33.10 -2.87 1.69
C ARG A 320 31.58 -2.78 1.84
N LEU A 321 31.05 -1.68 2.36
CA LEU A 321 29.60 -1.43 2.48
C LEU A 321 28.89 -1.42 1.12
N ALA A 322 29.50 -0.82 0.11
CA ALA A 322 28.99 -0.80 -1.25
C ALA A 322 28.92 -2.22 -1.83
N ARG A 323 29.97 -3.04 -1.63
CA ARG A 323 29.98 -4.47 -2.00
C ARG A 323 28.88 -5.25 -1.31
N VAL A 324 28.68 -5.06 0.00
CA VAL A 324 27.58 -5.67 0.76
C VAL A 324 26.23 -5.26 0.17
N GLY A 325 26.06 -4.00 -0.24
CA GLY A 325 24.83 -3.48 -0.86
C GLY A 325 24.52 -4.07 -2.24
N THR A 326 25.54 -4.32 -3.06
CA THR A 326 25.39 -4.87 -4.42
C THR A 326 25.48 -6.40 -4.48
N ALA A 327 25.87 -7.04 -3.37
CA ALA A 327 25.97 -8.48 -3.26
C ALA A 327 24.66 -9.18 -3.62
N THR A 328 24.76 -10.26 -4.39
CA THR A 328 23.63 -11.17 -4.61
C THR A 328 23.31 -11.90 -3.31
N LEU A 329 22.05 -11.83 -2.91
CA LEU A 329 21.56 -12.45 -1.69
C LEU A 329 20.89 -13.79 -2.02
N ARG A 330 21.40 -14.87 -1.43
CA ARG A 330 20.83 -16.22 -1.55
C ARG A 330 20.09 -16.54 -0.27
N HIS A 331 18.87 -17.06 -0.39
CA HIS A 331 18.05 -17.36 0.78
C HIS A 331 17.08 -18.51 0.49
N ARG A 332 16.68 -19.20 1.54
CA ARG A 332 15.75 -20.32 1.45
C ARG A 332 15.07 -20.56 2.80
N LEU A 333 13.77 -20.81 2.79
CA LEU A 333 13.05 -21.31 3.95
C LEU A 333 13.19 -22.84 4.01
N THR A 334 13.70 -23.37 5.11
CA THR A 334 13.98 -24.81 5.28
C THR A 334 13.10 -25.47 6.33
N GLY A 335 12.47 -24.69 7.22
CA GLY A 335 11.54 -25.20 8.23
C GLY A 335 10.58 -24.14 8.74
N LEU A 336 9.34 -24.55 9.03
CA LEU A 336 8.30 -23.70 9.60
C LEU A 336 7.40 -24.56 10.47
N GLU A 337 7.66 -24.58 11.77
CA GLU A 337 7.04 -25.53 12.68
C GLU A 337 6.72 -24.88 14.01
N TRP A 338 5.73 -25.42 14.70
CA TRP A 338 5.41 -25.00 16.05
C TRP A 338 6.12 -25.89 17.08
N ASP A 339 6.77 -25.27 18.04
CA ASP A 339 7.26 -25.90 19.27
C ASP A 339 6.50 -25.31 20.47
N GLY A 340 5.56 -26.09 21.01
CA GLY A 340 4.61 -25.56 22.01
C GLY A 340 3.90 -24.30 21.50
N ASP A 341 3.92 -23.21 22.26
CA ASP A 341 3.30 -21.94 21.86
C ASP A 341 4.20 -21.05 20.96
N ARG A 342 5.38 -21.54 20.57
CA ARG A 342 6.36 -20.77 19.81
C ARG A 342 6.46 -21.26 18.37
N LEU A 343 6.56 -20.33 17.43
CA LEU A 343 6.73 -20.63 16.01
C LEU A 343 8.22 -20.59 15.67
N THR A 344 8.78 -21.74 15.32
CA THR A 344 10.16 -21.87 14.87
C THR A 344 10.24 -21.71 13.35
N ILE A 345 11.09 -20.79 12.91
CA ILE A 345 11.32 -20.44 11.51
C ILE A 345 12.80 -20.69 11.21
N SER A 346 13.06 -21.65 10.33
CA SER A 346 14.41 -22.06 9.94
C SER A 346 14.66 -21.77 8.47
N GLY A 347 15.88 -21.34 8.14
CA GLY A 347 16.26 -21.06 6.76
C GLY A 347 17.76 -20.96 6.57
N SER A 348 18.17 -20.70 5.34
CA SER A 348 19.51 -20.24 5.01
C SER A 348 19.46 -18.85 4.41
N VAL A 349 20.50 -18.06 4.68
CA VAL A 349 20.68 -16.75 4.05
C VAL A 349 22.16 -16.38 3.99
N SER A 350 22.65 -15.99 2.81
CA SER A 350 24.05 -15.62 2.60
C SER A 350 24.21 -14.55 1.52
N LEU A 351 25.35 -13.85 1.59
CA LEU A 351 25.81 -12.91 0.57
C LEU A 351 26.87 -13.58 -0.29
N ALA A 352 26.73 -13.51 -1.61
CA ALA A 352 27.70 -14.11 -2.52
C ALA A 352 29.11 -13.51 -2.32
N GLY A 353 30.09 -14.38 -2.02
CA GLY A 353 31.50 -13.99 -1.85
C GLY A 353 31.81 -13.26 -0.55
N MET A 354 30.87 -13.19 0.40
CA MET A 354 31.03 -12.47 1.67
C MET A 354 30.53 -13.30 2.85
N ARG A 355 31.25 -13.21 3.97
CA ARG A 355 30.81 -13.78 5.24
C ARG A 355 29.96 -12.74 5.97
N GLY A 356 28.72 -13.11 6.28
CA GLY A 356 27.82 -12.30 7.10
C GLY A 356 27.11 -13.19 8.11
N GLU A 357 26.43 -12.56 9.06
CA GLU A 357 25.68 -13.23 10.11
C GLU A 357 24.21 -13.37 9.72
N PRO A 358 23.70 -14.60 9.52
CA PRO A 358 22.29 -14.85 9.27
C PRO A 358 21.39 -14.32 10.39
N GLY A 359 20.20 -13.85 10.05
CA GLY A 359 19.25 -13.32 11.01
C GLY A 359 17.80 -13.45 10.54
N LEU A 360 16.87 -13.14 11.43
CA LEU A 360 15.44 -13.12 11.18
C LEU A 360 14.87 -11.78 11.62
N VAL A 361 14.08 -11.14 10.75
CA VAL A 361 13.40 -9.88 11.05
C VAL A 361 11.92 -10.02 10.70
N LEU A 362 11.07 -9.69 11.66
CA LEU A 362 9.63 -9.59 11.49
C LEU A 362 9.29 -8.11 11.36
N ARG A 363 8.52 -7.74 10.34
CA ARG A 363 8.11 -6.34 10.12
C ARG A 363 6.60 -6.23 10.01
N GLU A 364 5.97 -5.45 10.87
CA GLU A 364 4.53 -5.19 10.80
C GLU A 364 4.22 -4.35 9.55
N ARG A 365 3.19 -4.76 8.79
CA ARG A 365 2.96 -4.28 7.42
C ARG A 365 2.52 -2.80 7.38
N THR A 366 1.84 -2.32 8.42
CA THR A 366 1.22 -0.99 8.51
C THR A 366 2.08 0.01 9.27
N SER A 367 2.39 -0.27 10.54
CA SER A 367 3.22 0.54 11.44
C SER A 367 4.70 0.49 11.07
N ARG A 368 5.13 -0.53 10.31
CA ARG A 368 6.53 -0.79 9.94
C ARG A 368 7.42 -1.08 11.15
N GLU A 369 6.83 -1.38 12.31
CA GLU A 369 7.54 -1.85 13.49
C GLU A 369 8.33 -3.12 13.17
N GLU A 370 9.57 -3.20 13.67
CA GLU A 370 10.44 -4.35 13.48
C GLU A 370 10.70 -5.09 14.79
N ARG A 371 10.71 -6.42 14.71
CA ARG A 371 11.18 -7.31 15.78
C ARG A 371 12.27 -8.22 15.22
N THR A 372 13.34 -8.41 15.97
CA THR A 372 14.45 -9.30 15.60
C THR A 372 14.53 -10.43 16.63
N PRO A 373 13.83 -11.57 16.40
CA PRO A 373 13.92 -12.72 17.28
C PRO A 373 15.37 -13.21 17.40
N PRO A 374 15.80 -13.74 18.55
CA PRO A 374 17.08 -14.41 18.65
C PRO A 374 17.11 -15.62 17.72
N VAL A 375 18.26 -15.84 17.08
CA VAL A 375 18.48 -16.98 16.18
C VAL A 375 19.72 -17.77 16.59
N THR A 376 19.62 -19.09 16.50
CA THR A 376 20.79 -19.98 16.52
C THR A 376 21.34 -20.09 15.11
N ARG A 377 22.66 -20.04 14.95
CA ARG A 377 23.33 -19.96 13.64
C ARG A 377 24.37 -21.06 13.49
N VAL A 378 24.42 -21.66 12.29
CA VAL A 378 25.49 -22.56 11.87
C VAL A 378 25.82 -22.24 10.42
N ALA A 379 27.01 -21.68 10.17
CA ALA A 379 27.38 -21.14 8.85
C ALA A 379 26.32 -20.16 8.31
N ASP A 380 25.66 -20.46 7.19
CA ASP A 380 24.61 -19.65 6.57
C ASP A 380 23.19 -20.05 7.01
N LEU A 381 23.06 -21.09 7.85
CA LEU A 381 21.79 -21.54 8.41
C LEU A 381 21.44 -20.73 9.66
N PHE A 382 20.14 -20.45 9.80
CA PHE A 382 19.56 -19.89 11.00
C PHE A 382 18.30 -20.66 11.41
N SER A 383 18.04 -20.68 12.72
CA SER A 383 16.77 -21.09 13.30
C SER A 383 16.37 -20.07 14.35
N GLY A 384 15.24 -19.41 14.14
CA GLY A 384 14.68 -18.40 15.03
C GLY A 384 13.34 -18.84 15.60
N THR A 385 13.15 -18.62 16.90
CA THR A 385 11.90 -18.96 17.59
C THR A 385 11.14 -17.68 17.91
N VAL A 386 9.91 -17.60 17.41
CA VAL A 386 9.01 -16.45 17.57
C VAL A 386 7.96 -16.76 18.62
N GLU A 387 7.91 -15.97 19.68
CA GLU A 387 6.79 -15.96 20.61
C GLU A 387 5.65 -15.14 20.01
N ALA A 388 4.82 -15.80 19.20
CA ALA A 388 3.87 -15.09 18.37
C ALA A 388 2.76 -14.37 19.15
N SER A 389 2.46 -14.81 20.39
CA SER A 389 1.57 -14.10 21.32
C SER A 389 2.16 -12.81 21.88
N ALA A 390 3.48 -12.64 21.85
CA ALA A 390 4.14 -11.40 22.27
C ALA A 390 4.19 -10.32 21.17
N LEU A 391 3.83 -10.69 19.94
CA LEU A 391 3.71 -9.73 18.85
C LEU A 391 2.41 -8.93 19.00
N PRO A 392 2.44 -7.60 18.84
CA PRO A 392 1.23 -6.81 18.70
C PRO A 392 0.30 -7.34 17.59
N PRO A 393 -1.03 -7.23 17.75
CA PRO A 393 -2.00 -7.58 16.71
C PRO A 393 -1.71 -6.84 15.40
N GLY A 394 -1.77 -7.56 14.29
CA GLY A 394 -1.41 -7.05 12.98
C GLY A 394 -0.83 -8.13 12.06
N VAL A 395 -0.35 -7.69 10.89
CA VAL A 395 0.20 -8.59 9.88
C VAL A 395 1.70 -8.37 9.80
N TRP A 396 2.47 -9.41 10.13
CA TRP A 396 3.92 -9.37 10.19
C TRP A 396 4.52 -10.08 8.98
N ASP A 397 5.24 -9.35 8.14
CA ASP A 397 6.00 -9.91 7.01
C ASP A 397 7.35 -10.45 7.51
N VAL A 398 7.68 -11.69 7.16
CA VAL A 398 8.89 -12.39 7.65
C VAL A 398 10.04 -12.24 6.66
N HIS A 399 11.18 -11.74 7.14
CA HIS A 399 12.38 -11.52 6.34
C HIS A 399 13.56 -12.30 6.91
N ALA A 400 14.35 -12.90 6.03
CA ALA A 400 15.71 -13.30 6.38
C ALA A 400 16.63 -12.08 6.30
N ALA A 401 17.62 -12.02 7.18
CA ALA A 401 18.57 -10.93 7.28
C ALA A 401 20.01 -11.46 7.17
N VAL A 402 20.90 -10.65 6.62
CA VAL A 402 22.36 -10.85 6.77
C VAL A 402 22.97 -9.54 7.25
N ASP A 403 23.61 -9.59 8.40
CA ASP A 403 24.42 -8.49 8.94
C ASP A 403 25.88 -8.70 8.51
N CYS A 404 26.47 -7.69 7.86
CA CYS A 404 27.85 -7.74 7.36
C CYS A 404 28.43 -6.32 7.35
N GLU A 405 29.62 -6.13 7.93
CA GLU A 405 30.33 -4.83 7.95
C GLU A 405 29.51 -3.67 8.57
N GLY A 406 28.57 -3.97 9.47
CA GLY A 406 27.65 -2.98 10.07
C GLY A 406 26.43 -2.63 9.21
N ALA A 407 26.28 -3.23 8.03
CA ALA A 407 25.10 -3.12 7.18
C ALA A 407 24.22 -4.36 7.24
N ARG A 408 22.90 -4.14 7.29
CA ARG A 408 21.88 -5.19 7.25
C ARG A 408 21.25 -5.27 5.87
N ARG A 409 21.26 -6.46 5.26
CA ARG A 409 20.47 -6.76 4.06
C ARG A 409 19.27 -7.62 4.45
N LEU A 410 18.09 -7.25 3.97
CA LEU A 410 16.85 -7.99 4.21
C LEU A 410 16.31 -8.57 2.92
N VAL A 411 15.70 -9.75 3.00
CA VAL A 411 14.97 -10.37 1.90
C VAL A 411 13.70 -11.03 2.42
N PRO A 412 12.55 -10.90 1.72
CA PRO A 412 11.34 -11.63 2.09
C PRO A 412 11.56 -13.14 2.04
N LEU A 413 11.21 -13.85 3.11
CA LEU A 413 11.35 -15.30 3.18
C LEU A 413 10.10 -16.00 2.62
N GLY A 414 10.22 -17.22 2.09
CA GLY A 414 9.08 -18.02 1.61
C GLY A 414 9.05 -18.40 0.11
N PRO A 415 9.35 -17.49 -0.84
CA PRO A 415 9.26 -17.81 -2.27
C PRO A 415 10.21 -18.96 -2.66
N ALA A 416 11.47 -18.88 -2.20
CA ALA A 416 12.41 -19.98 -2.24
C ALA A 416 12.30 -20.78 -0.94
N ARG A 417 11.78 -22.01 -1.02
CA ARG A 417 11.60 -22.91 0.12
C ARG A 417 11.78 -24.37 -0.28
N ASP A 418 12.09 -25.21 0.70
CA ASP A 418 12.13 -26.66 0.49
C ASP A 418 10.73 -27.25 0.32
N ALA A 419 10.64 -28.32 -0.46
CA ALA A 419 9.36 -28.97 -0.78
C ALA A 419 8.67 -29.57 0.46
N SER A 420 9.44 -29.89 1.50
CA SER A 420 8.94 -30.38 2.79
C SER A 420 8.27 -29.30 3.64
N VAL A 421 8.50 -28.02 3.36
CA VAL A 421 7.98 -26.93 4.18
C VAL A 421 6.49 -26.72 3.89
N ALA A 422 5.66 -27.16 4.83
CA ALA A 422 4.23 -26.87 4.87
C ALA A 422 3.93 -25.70 5.82
N VAL A 423 2.88 -24.92 5.53
CA VAL A 423 2.38 -23.91 6.46
C VAL A 423 1.64 -24.65 7.58
N PRO A 424 2.06 -24.50 8.85
CA PRO A 424 1.41 -25.21 9.94
C PRO A 424 0.02 -24.63 10.24
N ASP A 425 -0.84 -25.44 10.85
CA ASP A 425 -2.19 -25.03 11.25
C ASP A 425 -2.12 -23.82 12.22
N PRO A 426 -3.11 -22.90 12.15
CA PRO A 426 -3.20 -21.79 13.11
C PRO A 426 -3.35 -22.25 14.56
N ARG A 427 -2.88 -21.41 15.49
CA ARG A 427 -3.01 -21.66 16.93
C ARG A 427 -3.66 -20.49 17.64
N PHE A 428 -4.39 -20.82 18.70
CA PHE A 428 -4.85 -19.85 19.68
C PHE A 428 -3.90 -19.94 20.89
N THR A 429 -3.12 -18.89 21.12
CA THR A 429 -2.08 -18.85 22.16
C THR A 429 -1.96 -17.45 22.74
N GLY A 430 -1.72 -17.33 24.05
CA GLY A 430 -1.65 -16.03 24.74
C GLY A 430 -2.88 -15.14 24.58
N GLY A 431 -4.06 -15.71 24.32
CA GLY A 431 -5.30 -14.96 24.09
C GLY A 431 -5.49 -14.42 22.67
N VAL A 432 -4.58 -14.73 21.73
CA VAL A 432 -4.65 -14.29 20.34
C VAL A 432 -4.59 -15.48 19.38
N VAL A 433 -5.19 -15.32 18.20
CA VAL A 433 -5.00 -16.28 17.11
C VAL A 433 -3.78 -15.87 16.30
N VAL A 434 -2.89 -16.83 16.07
CA VAL A 434 -1.73 -16.68 15.21
C VAL A 434 -1.89 -17.58 13.99
N VAL A 435 -1.86 -16.98 12.81
CA VAL A 435 -1.99 -17.65 11.52
C VAL A 435 -0.71 -17.42 10.69
N PRO A 436 0.21 -18.40 10.64
CA PRO A 436 1.25 -18.41 9.62
C PRO A 436 0.61 -18.58 8.24
N PHE A 437 1.09 -17.85 7.24
CA PHE A 437 0.56 -17.94 5.88
C PHE A 437 1.60 -17.62 4.81
N LEU A 438 1.33 -18.06 3.58
CA LEU A 438 2.06 -17.63 2.40
C LEU A 438 1.16 -16.72 1.55
N THR A 439 1.69 -15.60 1.06
CA THR A 439 0.94 -14.72 0.16
C THR A 439 0.60 -15.45 -1.13
N ARG A 440 -0.64 -15.25 -1.63
CA ARG A 440 -1.08 -15.89 -2.89
C ARG A 440 -0.19 -15.51 -4.07
N THR A 441 0.19 -14.24 -4.13
CA THR A 441 1.14 -13.68 -5.09
C THR A 441 2.53 -13.66 -4.45
N GLY A 442 3.51 -14.29 -5.10
CA GLY A 442 4.91 -14.31 -4.66
C GLY A 442 5.28 -15.37 -3.62
N GLY A 443 4.32 -15.91 -2.85
CA GLY A 443 4.63 -16.95 -1.86
C GLY A 443 5.47 -16.47 -0.69
N HIS A 444 5.33 -15.20 -0.29
CA HIS A 444 6.04 -14.60 0.84
C HIS A 444 5.43 -15.07 2.16
N LEU A 445 6.27 -15.41 3.14
CA LEU A 445 5.87 -15.83 4.47
C LEU A 445 5.44 -14.62 5.31
N GLY A 446 4.26 -14.74 5.91
CA GLY A 446 3.72 -13.79 6.88
C GLY A 446 3.12 -14.49 8.09
N ILE A 447 2.94 -13.73 9.15
CA ILE A 447 2.27 -14.13 10.38
C ILE A 447 1.16 -13.13 10.64
N ASP A 448 -0.09 -13.59 10.63
CA ASP A 448 -1.25 -12.78 10.99
C ASP A 448 -1.61 -13.04 12.46
N VAL A 449 -1.46 -12.01 13.28
CA VAL A 449 -1.76 -12.04 14.71
C VAL A 449 -3.07 -11.29 14.90
N GLY A 450 -4.15 -12.01 15.21
CA GLY A 450 -5.49 -11.44 15.37
C GLY A 450 -6.45 -11.68 14.20
N GLY A 451 -6.00 -12.23 13.06
CA GLY A 451 -6.87 -12.58 11.94
C GLY A 451 -7.29 -11.38 11.08
N HIS A 452 -6.37 -10.44 10.86
CA HIS A 452 -6.59 -9.21 10.09
C HIS A 452 -6.60 -9.41 8.57
N ALA A 453 -5.82 -10.37 8.06
CA ALA A 453 -5.64 -10.63 6.64
C ALA A 453 -6.08 -12.03 6.23
N VAL A 454 -5.99 -13.01 7.13
CA VAL A 454 -6.35 -14.40 6.90
C VAL A 454 -7.58 -14.74 7.72
N ARG A 455 -8.57 -15.35 7.06
CA ARG A 455 -9.76 -15.83 7.74
C ARG A 455 -9.36 -16.87 8.80
N VAL A 456 -9.69 -16.57 10.05
CA VAL A 456 -9.48 -17.49 11.18
C VAL A 456 -10.26 -18.80 10.94
N PRO A 457 -9.59 -19.96 10.88
CA PRO A 457 -10.27 -21.24 10.71
C PRO A 457 -10.82 -21.73 12.06
N GLY A 458 -12.02 -21.28 12.41
CA GLY A 458 -12.72 -21.71 13.62
C GLY A 458 -13.87 -22.68 13.35
N ALA A 459 -14.14 -23.56 14.31
CA ALA A 459 -15.28 -24.47 14.31
C ALA A 459 -15.98 -24.42 15.66
N VAL A 460 -17.31 -24.26 15.61
CA VAL A 460 -18.19 -24.30 16.80
C VAL A 460 -19.17 -25.44 16.63
N ARG A 461 -19.15 -26.39 17.56
CA ARG A 461 -19.99 -27.58 17.55
C ARG A 461 -20.93 -27.55 18.75
N LEU A 462 -22.22 -27.61 18.49
CA LEU A 462 -23.24 -27.79 19.50
C LEU A 462 -23.19 -29.22 20.05
N THR A 463 -23.14 -29.36 21.37
CA THR A 463 -23.23 -30.65 22.06
C THR A 463 -24.64 -30.89 22.58
N ALA A 464 -25.29 -29.88 23.15
CA ALA A 464 -26.65 -30.01 23.68
C ALA A 464 -27.42 -28.68 23.68
N THR A 465 -28.74 -28.80 23.72
CA THR A 465 -29.65 -27.70 24.06
C THR A 465 -30.67 -28.20 25.07
N ALA A 466 -31.12 -27.33 25.97
CA ALA A 466 -32.13 -27.66 26.96
C ALA A 466 -32.99 -26.43 27.29
N TRP A 467 -34.31 -26.60 27.33
CA TRP A 467 -35.21 -25.53 27.80
C TRP A 467 -35.18 -25.39 29.33
N ARG A 468 -34.92 -24.17 29.81
CA ARG A 468 -35.12 -23.74 31.20
C ARG A 468 -36.21 -22.68 31.25
N GLY A 469 -37.43 -23.10 31.57
CA GLY A 469 -38.62 -22.25 31.43
C GLY A 469 -38.83 -21.82 29.97
N ARG A 470 -38.64 -20.53 29.66
CA ARG A 470 -38.75 -19.98 28.29
C ARG A 470 -37.40 -19.61 27.67
N ARG A 471 -36.29 -20.00 28.31
CA ARG A 471 -34.93 -19.72 27.87
C ARG A 471 -34.29 -21.00 27.37
N LEU A 472 -33.55 -20.91 26.28
CA LEU A 472 -32.82 -22.05 25.73
C LEU A 472 -31.39 -21.99 26.27
N ARG A 473 -30.97 -23.02 27.02
CA ARG A 473 -29.56 -23.23 27.33
C ARG A 473 -28.92 -23.96 26.16
N ILE A 474 -27.76 -23.48 25.74
CA ILE A 474 -26.94 -24.05 24.68
C ILE A 474 -25.59 -24.41 25.28
N GLU A 475 -25.12 -25.61 24.98
CA GLU A 475 -23.79 -26.08 25.33
C GLU A 475 -23.08 -26.58 24.08
N GLY A 476 -21.80 -26.29 23.98
CA GLY A 476 -21.02 -26.68 22.82
C GLY A 476 -19.53 -26.60 23.04
N GLU A 477 -18.80 -26.95 22.01
CA GLU A 477 -17.36 -26.90 21.94
C GLU A 477 -16.90 -25.92 20.85
N VAL A 478 -15.78 -25.26 21.08
CA VAL A 478 -15.17 -24.34 20.13
C VAL A 478 -13.66 -24.60 19.98
N ARG A 479 -13.21 -24.57 18.73
CA ARG A 479 -11.80 -24.72 18.35
C ARG A 479 -11.41 -23.69 17.30
N VAL A 480 -10.15 -23.26 17.33
CA VAL A 480 -9.50 -22.50 16.26
C VAL A 480 -8.32 -23.32 15.77
N GLY A 481 -8.29 -23.63 14.47
CA GLY A 481 -7.42 -24.67 13.93
C GLY A 481 -7.69 -26.00 14.63
N ARG A 482 -6.66 -26.57 15.24
CA ARG A 482 -6.77 -27.77 16.09
C ARG A 482 -6.83 -27.46 17.59
N ALA A 483 -6.66 -26.20 17.98
CA ALA A 483 -6.56 -25.80 19.38
C ALA A 483 -7.94 -25.52 20.01
N PRO A 484 -8.16 -25.91 21.28
CA PRO A 484 -9.27 -25.42 22.08
C PRO A 484 -9.28 -23.89 22.18
N ALA A 485 -10.45 -23.26 22.08
CA ALA A 485 -10.56 -21.79 22.06
C ALA A 485 -11.73 -21.25 22.88
N ALA A 486 -12.12 -21.93 23.97
CA ALA A 486 -13.28 -21.51 24.77
C ALA A 486 -13.06 -20.18 25.49
N SER A 487 -11.84 -19.90 25.94
CA SER A 487 -11.49 -18.62 26.56
C SER A 487 -11.58 -17.42 25.61
N ALA A 488 -11.61 -17.65 24.29
CA ALA A 488 -11.80 -16.62 23.28
C ALA A 488 -13.26 -16.15 23.18
N VAL A 489 -14.22 -16.91 23.72
CA VAL A 489 -15.64 -16.65 23.47
C VAL A 489 -16.11 -15.42 24.25
N ARG A 490 -16.68 -14.44 23.54
CA ARG A 490 -17.26 -13.24 24.13
C ARG A 490 -18.77 -13.35 24.28
N HIS A 491 -19.45 -13.68 23.19
CA HIS A 491 -20.91 -13.69 23.15
C HIS A 491 -21.45 -14.82 22.29
N LEU A 492 -22.60 -15.36 22.70
CA LEU A 492 -23.50 -16.05 21.78
C LEU A 492 -24.39 -14.99 21.12
N VAL A 493 -24.31 -14.89 19.80
CA VAL A 493 -25.05 -13.93 18.99
C VAL A 493 -26.19 -14.62 18.25
N TRP A 494 -27.41 -14.16 18.49
CA TRP A 494 -28.58 -14.54 17.71
C TRP A 494 -28.94 -13.44 16.72
N ARG A 495 -29.01 -13.78 15.45
CA ARG A 495 -29.41 -12.84 14.39
C ARG A 495 -30.71 -13.27 13.75
N GLU A 496 -31.71 -12.38 13.75
CA GLU A 496 -32.98 -12.59 13.06
C GLU A 496 -32.77 -12.50 11.53
N ARG A 497 -33.32 -13.45 10.79
CA ARG A 497 -32.98 -13.68 9.38
C ARG A 497 -33.50 -12.58 8.42
N VAL A 498 -34.59 -11.93 8.76
CA VAL A 498 -35.27 -10.94 7.90
C VAL A 498 -34.92 -9.52 8.32
N SER A 499 -35.09 -9.19 9.60
CA SER A 499 -34.82 -7.85 10.13
C SER A 499 -33.33 -7.58 10.34
N GLY A 500 -32.53 -8.64 10.51
CA GLY A 500 -31.13 -8.52 10.92
C GLY A 500 -30.94 -8.12 12.38
N GLU A 501 -31.99 -8.07 13.21
CA GLU A 501 -31.89 -7.80 14.66
C GLU A 501 -30.90 -8.77 15.30
N GLU A 502 -29.91 -8.25 16.04
CA GLU A 502 -28.93 -9.06 16.77
C GLU A 502 -29.17 -8.99 18.28
N ARG A 503 -28.97 -10.13 18.95
CA ARG A 503 -28.97 -10.25 20.41
C ARG A 503 -27.70 -10.95 20.85
N ARG A 504 -27.09 -10.42 21.91
CA ARG A 504 -25.86 -10.95 22.49
C ARG A 504 -26.18 -11.49 23.87
N GLU A 505 -25.83 -12.76 24.08
CA GLU A 505 -25.98 -13.43 25.37
C GLU A 505 -24.60 -13.64 26.00
N ALA A 506 -24.56 -13.56 27.33
CA ALA A 506 -23.37 -13.89 28.09
C ALA A 506 -23.05 -15.39 27.96
N VAL A 507 -21.77 -15.72 27.95
CA VAL A 507 -21.28 -17.09 27.81
C VAL A 507 -20.47 -17.48 29.05
N GLU A 508 -20.77 -18.65 29.59
CA GLU A 508 -20.00 -19.35 30.62
C GLU A 508 -18.97 -20.24 29.94
N VAL A 509 -17.69 -20.08 30.28
CA VAL A 509 -16.61 -20.95 29.78
C VAL A 509 -16.55 -22.21 30.63
N ALA A 510 -16.71 -23.37 30.00
CA ALA A 510 -16.74 -24.69 30.63
C ALA A 510 -15.51 -25.51 30.21
N GLY A 511 -14.36 -25.20 30.82
CA GLY A 511 -13.08 -25.82 30.48
C GLY A 511 -12.45 -25.27 29.19
N PRO A 512 -11.42 -25.93 28.63
CA PRO A 512 -10.60 -25.37 27.56
C PRO A 512 -11.31 -25.27 26.20
N GLN A 513 -12.27 -26.17 25.94
CA GLN A 513 -13.02 -26.21 24.68
C GLN A 513 -14.52 -25.96 24.83
N GLY A 514 -15.08 -26.01 26.05
CA GLY A 514 -16.52 -25.95 26.27
C GLY A 514 -17.04 -24.54 26.52
N PHE A 515 -18.23 -24.24 26.01
CA PHE A 515 -18.97 -23.03 26.33
C PHE A 515 -20.44 -23.37 26.62
N ALA A 516 -21.07 -22.54 27.46
CA ALA A 516 -22.49 -22.60 27.72
C ALA A 516 -23.11 -21.20 27.70
N ALA A 517 -24.32 -21.06 27.18
CA ALA A 517 -25.02 -19.78 27.16
C ALA A 517 -26.53 -20.00 27.32
N GLU A 518 -27.21 -19.04 27.94
CA GLU A 518 -28.65 -19.07 28.13
C GLU A 518 -29.30 -17.86 27.43
N THR A 519 -30.33 -18.10 26.63
CA THR A 519 -30.95 -17.02 25.84
C THR A 519 -31.90 -16.15 26.66
N GLY A 520 -31.90 -14.84 26.44
CA GLY A 520 -33.04 -13.96 26.73
C GLY A 520 -34.18 -14.25 25.74
N GLY A 521 -35.34 -14.69 26.24
CA GLY A 521 -36.45 -15.25 25.44
C GLY A 521 -36.71 -14.61 24.06
N PHE A 522 -37.04 -15.45 23.08
CA PHE A 522 -37.15 -15.06 21.68
C PHE A 522 -38.42 -14.27 21.33
N ARG A 523 -38.27 -13.32 20.40
CA ARG A 523 -39.40 -12.74 19.66
C ARG A 523 -39.79 -13.62 18.46
N PRO A 524 -41.00 -13.46 17.90
CA PRO A 524 -41.42 -14.17 16.68
C PRO A 524 -40.43 -13.90 15.54
N GLY A 525 -40.07 -14.93 14.79
CA GLY A 525 -39.06 -14.82 13.74
C GLY A 525 -38.21 -16.08 13.62
N THR A 526 -37.16 -16.01 12.79
CA THR A 526 -36.17 -17.08 12.66
C THR A 526 -34.80 -16.55 13.04
N TRP A 527 -34.24 -17.10 14.11
CA TRP A 527 -33.00 -16.66 14.71
C TRP A 527 -31.89 -17.65 14.40
N ASP A 528 -30.77 -17.18 13.86
CA ASP A 528 -29.58 -17.96 13.54
C ASP A 528 -28.49 -17.72 14.60
N ALA A 529 -27.86 -18.79 15.11
CA ALA A 529 -26.86 -18.72 16.17
C ALA A 529 -25.42 -18.63 15.64
N TYR A 530 -24.66 -17.70 16.22
CA TYR A 530 -23.23 -17.51 15.99
C TYR A 530 -22.51 -17.36 17.32
N LEU A 531 -21.28 -17.85 17.38
CA LEU A 531 -20.37 -17.57 18.49
C LEU A 531 -19.41 -16.47 18.04
N GLU A 532 -19.33 -15.39 18.82
CA GLU A 532 -18.41 -14.29 18.60
C GLU A 532 -17.18 -14.50 19.50
N LEU A 533 -16.01 -14.60 18.88
CA LEU A 533 -14.73 -14.81 19.55
C LEU A 533 -13.89 -13.54 19.46
N ASP A 534 -13.24 -13.21 20.56
CA ASP A 534 -12.10 -12.31 20.59
C ASP A 534 -10.83 -13.11 20.30
N VAL A 535 -10.24 -12.80 19.16
CA VAL A 535 -9.07 -13.47 18.62
C VAL A 535 -7.82 -12.59 18.70
N GLY A 536 -7.89 -11.45 19.38
CA GLY A 536 -6.83 -10.43 19.46
C GLY A 536 -6.91 -9.34 18.40
N GLY A 537 -7.74 -9.52 17.37
CA GLY A 537 -8.01 -8.56 16.30
C GLY A 537 -9.51 -8.27 16.16
N PRO A 538 -10.03 -8.03 14.94
CA PRO A 538 -11.45 -7.86 14.71
C PRO A 538 -12.25 -9.08 15.22
N PRO A 539 -13.42 -8.89 15.87
CA PRO A 539 -14.22 -10.01 16.38
C PRO A 539 -14.55 -11.03 15.29
N ALA A 540 -14.25 -12.30 15.55
CA ALA A 540 -14.49 -13.38 14.61
C ALA A 540 -15.81 -14.09 14.92
N ARG A 541 -16.69 -14.22 13.93
CA ARG A 541 -18.02 -14.86 14.10
C ARG A 541 -18.08 -16.22 13.42
N PHE A 542 -18.45 -17.24 14.19
CA PHE A 542 -18.56 -18.62 13.70
C PHE A 542 -19.99 -19.13 13.86
N PRO A 543 -20.61 -19.73 12.82
CA PRO A 543 -21.93 -20.32 12.96
C PRO A 543 -21.86 -21.53 13.92
N VAL A 544 -22.79 -21.59 14.87
CA VAL A 544 -22.92 -22.75 15.77
C VAL A 544 -23.47 -23.93 14.96
N LYS A 545 -22.68 -24.99 14.76
CA LYS A 545 -23.09 -26.16 13.96
C LYS A 545 -23.60 -27.30 14.83
N VAL A 546 -24.72 -27.88 14.46
CA VAL A 546 -25.34 -29.02 15.15
C VAL A 546 -24.61 -30.32 14.77
N GLY A 547 -23.94 -30.96 15.74
CA GLY A 547 -23.16 -32.19 15.51
C GLY A 547 -24.02 -33.43 15.22
N GLY A 548 -25.10 -33.63 15.98
CA GLY A 548 -26.03 -34.76 15.86
C GLY A 548 -27.48 -34.33 16.14
N PRO A 549 -28.49 -35.10 15.71
CA PRO A 549 -29.90 -34.78 15.97
C PRO A 549 -30.22 -34.71 17.47
N ASP A 550 -29.55 -35.52 18.30
CA ASP A 550 -29.75 -35.57 19.75
C ASP A 550 -29.25 -34.33 20.51
N ALA A 551 -28.50 -33.45 19.83
CA ALA A 551 -28.05 -32.18 20.40
C ALA A 551 -29.17 -31.13 20.49
N LEU A 552 -30.33 -31.39 19.87
CA LEU A 552 -31.46 -30.46 19.80
C LEU A 552 -32.62 -30.91 20.70
N ASP A 553 -33.09 -30.01 21.55
CA ASP A 553 -34.25 -30.25 22.39
C ASP A 553 -35.56 -30.19 21.58
N ARG A 554 -36.62 -30.74 22.15
CA ARG A 554 -37.96 -30.71 21.57
C ARG A 554 -38.50 -29.28 21.49
N PRO A 555 -39.48 -28.99 20.60
CA PRO A 555 -40.09 -27.68 20.53
C PRO A 555 -40.82 -27.31 21.82
N LEU A 556 -40.58 -26.10 22.35
CA LEU A 556 -41.30 -25.56 23.50
C LEU A 556 -42.57 -24.85 23.04
N ARG A 557 -43.70 -25.13 23.71
CA ARG A 557 -45.00 -24.48 23.45
C ARG A 557 -45.53 -23.86 24.73
N TRP A 558 -46.05 -22.64 24.64
CA TRP A 558 -46.70 -21.96 25.77
C TRP A 558 -47.78 -20.99 25.28
N TRP A 559 -48.64 -20.56 26.19
CA TRP A 559 -49.70 -19.60 25.91
C TRP A 559 -49.36 -18.23 26.49
N ARG A 560 -49.71 -17.17 25.76
CA ARG A 560 -49.70 -15.78 26.24
C ARG A 560 -51.02 -15.13 25.84
N GLY A 561 -51.98 -15.13 26.76
CA GLY A 561 -53.38 -14.84 26.43
C GLY A 561 -53.93 -15.86 25.43
N PRO A 562 -54.65 -15.45 24.37
CA PRO A 562 -55.23 -16.37 23.39
C PRO A 562 -54.24 -16.86 22.33
N VAL A 563 -52.96 -16.43 22.38
CA VAL A 563 -51.96 -16.77 21.35
C VAL A 563 -51.06 -17.89 21.85
N GLN A 564 -50.97 -18.98 21.07
CA GLN A 564 -50.01 -20.05 21.30
C GLN A 564 -48.69 -19.69 20.65
N TRP A 565 -47.62 -19.72 21.44
CA TRP A 565 -46.25 -19.56 20.99
C TRP A 565 -45.61 -20.94 20.85
N THR A 566 -44.80 -21.11 19.80
CA THR A 566 -43.97 -22.31 19.62
C THR A 566 -42.56 -21.88 19.23
N ALA A 567 -41.57 -22.24 20.04
CA ALA A 567 -40.15 -22.08 19.74
C ALA A 567 -39.55 -23.44 19.42
N ARG A 568 -38.97 -23.59 18.23
CA ARG A 568 -38.36 -24.84 17.77
C ARG A 568 -36.89 -24.61 17.42
N PRO A 569 -35.93 -25.19 18.17
CA PRO A 569 -34.56 -25.27 17.71
C PRO A 569 -34.47 -26.33 16.59
N TYR A 570 -33.67 -26.06 15.57
CA TYR A 570 -33.44 -26.95 14.45
C TYR A 570 -32.09 -26.68 13.78
N ALA A 571 -31.59 -27.66 13.02
CA ALA A 571 -30.42 -27.49 12.17
C ALA A 571 -30.84 -27.11 10.74
N THR A 572 -30.21 -26.10 10.14
CA THR A 572 -30.42 -25.79 8.72
C THR A 572 -29.97 -26.95 7.82
N ALA A 573 -30.67 -27.21 6.72
CA ALA A 573 -30.39 -28.34 5.83
C ALA A 573 -28.97 -28.32 5.22
N VAL A 574 -28.47 -27.15 4.80
CA VAL A 574 -27.20 -27.06 4.06
C VAL A 574 -25.98 -27.10 4.98
N ASN A 575 -25.90 -26.19 5.95
CA ASN A 575 -24.70 -25.98 6.76
C ASN A 575 -24.82 -26.50 8.20
N ARG A 576 -25.93 -27.19 8.51
CA ARG A 576 -26.29 -27.66 9.87
C ARG A 576 -26.16 -26.58 10.95
N ARG A 577 -26.35 -25.30 10.59
CA ARG A 577 -26.34 -24.18 11.53
C ARG A 577 -27.53 -24.30 12.48
N LEU A 578 -27.30 -24.02 13.76
CA LEU A 578 -28.36 -23.93 14.76
C LEU A 578 -29.23 -22.70 14.48
N SER A 579 -30.53 -22.94 14.37
CA SER A 579 -31.54 -21.89 14.23
C SER A 579 -32.72 -22.17 15.16
N VAL A 580 -33.41 -21.12 15.62
CA VAL A 580 -34.66 -21.22 16.36
C VAL A 580 -35.77 -20.51 15.58
N SER A 581 -36.83 -21.22 15.25
CA SER A 581 -38.04 -20.63 14.67
C SER A 581 -39.09 -20.42 15.77
N VAL A 582 -39.53 -19.18 15.93
CA VAL A 582 -40.60 -18.81 16.86
C VAL A 582 -41.82 -18.39 16.07
N ARG A 583 -42.92 -19.13 16.27
CA ARG A 583 -44.18 -18.94 15.54
C ARG A 583 -45.32 -18.68 16.50
N LEU A 584 -46.26 -17.86 16.05
CA LEU A 584 -47.51 -17.57 16.72
C LEU A 584 -48.65 -18.30 16.03
N ALA A 585 -49.57 -18.86 16.81
CA ALA A 585 -50.82 -19.43 16.31
C ALA A 585 -51.99 -18.89 17.13
N THR A 586 -53.03 -18.43 16.43
CA THR A 586 -54.32 -18.05 17.04
C THR A 586 -55.16 -19.31 17.33
N PRO A 587 -56.17 -19.25 18.22
CA PRO A 587 -56.99 -20.40 18.58
C PRO A 587 -57.63 -21.08 17.35
N LEU A 588 -58.14 -20.28 16.41
CA LEU A 588 -58.68 -20.74 15.12
C LEU A 588 -57.66 -21.51 14.27
N THR A 589 -56.39 -21.09 14.31
CA THR A 589 -55.31 -21.74 13.54
C THR A 589 -54.88 -23.07 14.19
N VAL A 590 -54.91 -23.13 15.52
CA VAL A 590 -54.66 -24.37 16.27
C VAL A 590 -55.78 -25.38 16.03
N VAL A 591 -57.04 -24.97 16.17
CA VAL A 591 -58.22 -25.82 15.92
C VAL A 591 -58.22 -26.37 14.49
N ARG A 592 -57.93 -25.54 13.48
CA ARG A 592 -57.80 -26.00 12.08
C ARG A 592 -56.65 -27.00 11.87
N ARG A 593 -55.53 -26.88 12.60
CA ARG A 593 -54.42 -27.84 12.53
C ARG A 593 -54.75 -29.16 13.22
N THR A 594 -55.39 -29.11 14.37
CA THR A 594 -55.81 -30.31 15.11
C THR A 594 -56.86 -31.10 14.32
N LEU A 595 -57.84 -30.40 13.72
CA LEU A 595 -58.83 -31.01 12.81
C LEU A 595 -58.20 -31.63 11.55
N ARG A 596 -57.11 -31.04 11.02
CA ARG A 596 -56.36 -31.62 9.89
C ARG A 596 -55.50 -32.82 10.28
N ALA A 597 -54.98 -32.87 11.52
CA ALA A 597 -54.23 -34.02 12.03
C ALA A 597 -55.16 -35.20 12.35
N LEU A 598 -56.35 -34.93 12.90
CA LEU A 598 -57.40 -35.92 13.16
C LEU A 598 -58.07 -36.48 11.89
N ARG A 599 -57.95 -35.79 10.75
CA ARG A 599 -58.39 -36.29 9.43
C ARG A 599 -57.31 -37.12 8.70
N ARG A 600 -56.11 -37.26 9.28
CA ARG A 600 -54.96 -37.96 8.69
C ARG A 600 -54.44 -39.13 9.54
N GLY A 601 -54.96 -39.32 10.74
CA GLY A 601 -54.88 -40.57 11.49
C GLY A 601 -56.23 -41.27 11.40
#